data_AF-A0A4V0HZT4-F1
#
_entry.id   AF-A0A4V0HZT4-F1
#
_cell.length_a   1.000
_cell.length_b   1.000
_cell.length_c   1.000
_cell.angle_alpha   90.00
_cell.angle_beta   90.00
_cell.angle_gamma   90.00
#
_symmetry.space_group_name_H-M   'P 1'
#
loop_
_entity.id
_entity.type
_entity.pdbx_description
1 polymer ?
#
loop_
_entity_poly.entity_id
_entity_poly.type
_entity_poly.pdbx_seq_one_letter_code
_entity_poly.pdbx_strand_id
1 'polypeptide(L)'
;MNVADLLNAPTEVTLGDKVYKLREPTLMEQATYARWLEQRARESAARAVDLPDEDRRQLLRDVAQDISAGVYDWAGPACVKALQTPTGLSKLLAVLLADQGVTDAIAREILDKWLSEVIAVVLRNDYDPKDLAPLLMKLGLPPDFLSKFSATRPSEKTSTTSPDSVPAS
;
A
#
# COMPACT_ATOMS: atom_id res chain seq x y z
N MET A 1 9.11 -6.43 13.99
CA MET A 1 7.91 -6.35 13.13
C MET A 1 8.45 -6.25 11.73
N ASN A 2 8.25 -7.29 10.92
CA ASN A 2 8.94 -7.41 9.64
C ASN A 2 8.33 -6.43 8.62
N VAL A 3 9.13 -5.89 7.70
CA VAL A 3 8.60 -5.05 6.61
C VAL A 3 7.68 -5.83 5.69
N ALA A 4 7.90 -7.15 5.55
CA ALA A 4 6.94 -8.03 4.89
C ALA A 4 5.55 -7.97 5.58
N ASP A 5 5.50 -7.93 6.92
CA ASP A 5 4.26 -7.79 7.69
C ASP A 5 3.66 -6.38 7.55
N LEU A 6 4.53 -5.36 7.51
CA LEU A 6 4.13 -3.95 7.37
C LEU A 6 3.51 -3.66 5.99
N LEU A 7 4.01 -4.33 4.96
CA LEU A 7 3.59 -4.18 3.56
C LEU A 7 2.60 -5.26 3.12
N ASN A 8 2.30 -6.23 4.00
CA ASN A 8 1.56 -7.45 3.67
C ASN A 8 2.07 -8.09 2.36
N ALA A 9 3.39 -8.10 2.19
CA ALA A 9 4.08 -8.44 0.96
C ALA A 9 4.86 -9.76 1.12
N PRO A 10 5.00 -10.57 0.04
CA PRO A 10 5.80 -11.77 0.09
C PRO A 10 7.26 -11.46 0.43
N THR A 11 7.94 -12.36 1.13
CA THR A 11 9.37 -12.22 1.48
C THR A 11 10.31 -12.23 0.28
N GLU A 12 9.80 -12.57 -0.91
CA GLU A 12 10.55 -12.58 -2.17
C GLU A 12 9.72 -11.89 -3.25
N VAL A 13 10.38 -11.10 -4.10
CA VAL A 13 9.75 -10.40 -5.23
C VAL A 13 10.51 -10.70 -6.51
N THR A 14 9.80 -10.93 -7.61
CA THR A 14 10.40 -11.38 -8.87
C THR A 14 10.21 -10.38 -10.02
N LEU A 15 11.30 -10.07 -10.72
CA LEU A 15 11.29 -9.29 -11.96
C LEU A 15 12.09 -10.06 -13.02
N GLY A 16 11.41 -10.50 -14.08
CA GLY A 16 11.99 -11.48 -15.02
C GLY A 16 12.44 -12.74 -14.29
N ASP A 17 13.68 -13.17 -14.56
CA ASP A 17 14.30 -14.35 -13.93
C ASP A 17 15.04 -14.03 -12.62
N LYS A 18 15.02 -12.77 -12.16
CA LYS A 18 15.66 -12.36 -10.91
C LYS A 18 14.69 -12.41 -9.75
N VAL A 19 15.16 -13.00 -8.66
CA VAL A 19 14.47 -13.05 -7.37
C VAL A 19 15.18 -12.11 -6.40
N TYR A 20 14.43 -11.16 -5.85
CA TYR A 20 14.89 -10.22 -4.84
C TYR A 20 14.35 -10.64 -3.48
N LYS A 21 15.20 -10.66 -2.47
CA LYS A 21 14.81 -11.04 -1.11
C LYS A 21 14.50 -9.79 -0.30
N LEU A 22 13.26 -9.71 0.18
CA LEU A 22 12.84 -8.71 1.15
C LEU A 22 13.22 -9.17 2.55
N ARG A 23 13.84 -8.25 3.30
CA ARG A 23 14.27 -8.45 4.68
C ARG A 23 13.84 -7.27 5.53
N GLU A 24 14.05 -7.39 6.84
CA GLU A 24 13.91 -6.24 7.72
C GLU A 24 14.92 -5.13 7.35
N PRO A 25 14.48 -3.86 7.34
CA PRO A 25 15.34 -2.72 7.08
C PRO A 25 16.31 -2.52 8.24
N THR A 26 17.58 -2.37 7.90
CA THR A 26 18.61 -1.93 8.85
C THR A 26 18.33 -0.50 9.30
N LEU A 27 18.90 -0.10 10.45
CA LEU A 27 18.80 1.29 10.93
C LEU A 27 19.27 2.32 9.89
N MET A 28 20.28 1.97 9.08
CA MET A 28 20.79 2.85 8.04
C MET A 28 19.78 3.06 6.91
N GLU A 29 19.08 2.00 6.50
CA GLU A 29 18.04 2.06 5.48
C GLU A 29 16.79 2.80 5.97
N GLN A 30 16.40 2.57 7.23
CA GLN A 30 15.34 3.33 7.89
C GLN A 30 15.67 4.83 7.89
N ALA A 31 16.88 5.21 8.28
CA ALA A 31 17.36 6.59 8.26
C ALA A 31 17.44 7.17 6.83
N THR A 32 17.84 6.34 5.85
CA THR A 32 17.88 6.74 4.44
C THR A 32 16.50 7.08 3.90
N TYR A 33 15.50 6.24 4.24
CA TYR A 33 14.12 6.47 3.85
C TYR A 33 13.52 7.69 4.54
N ALA A 34 13.74 7.86 5.85
CA ALA A 34 13.30 9.03 6.60
C ALA A 34 13.88 10.33 6.02
N ARG A 35 15.20 10.35 5.74
CA ARG A 35 15.86 11.50 5.10
C ARG A 35 15.26 11.83 3.73
N TRP A 36 14.90 10.82 2.95
CA TRP A 36 14.22 11.02 1.68
C TRP A 36 12.85 11.69 1.86
N LEU A 37 12.06 11.29 2.86
CA LEU A 37 10.78 11.94 3.18
C LEU A 37 10.95 13.41 3.56
N GLU A 38 11.93 13.71 4.41
CA GLU A 38 12.23 15.09 4.77
C GLU A 38 12.64 15.92 3.55
N GLN A 39 13.51 15.37 2.70
CA GLN A 39 13.98 16.04 1.49
C GLN A 39 12.80 16.34 0.56
N ARG A 40 11.89 15.38 0.38
CA ARG A 40 10.66 15.57 -0.40
C ARG A 40 9.77 16.68 0.17
N ALA A 41 9.65 16.77 1.49
CA ALA A 41 8.89 17.84 2.14
C ALA A 41 9.54 19.22 1.91
N ARG A 42 10.86 19.32 2.09
CA ARG A 42 11.62 20.56 1.82
C ARG A 42 11.49 20.99 0.36
N GLU A 43 11.62 20.06 -0.59
CA GLU A 43 11.45 20.34 -2.02
C GLU A 43 10.01 20.77 -2.36
N SER A 44 9.01 20.15 -1.74
CA SER A 44 7.61 20.55 -1.93
C SER A 44 7.37 21.99 -1.46
N ALA A 45 7.91 22.36 -0.30
CA ALA A 45 7.81 23.71 0.22
C ALA A 45 8.58 24.72 -0.65
N ALA A 46 9.78 24.35 -1.12
CA ALA A 46 10.60 25.19 -1.98
C ALA A 46 9.95 25.46 -3.35
N ARG A 47 9.17 24.51 -3.87
CA ARG A 47 8.44 24.66 -5.15
C ARG A 47 7.17 25.51 -5.06
N ALA A 48 6.73 25.91 -3.86
CA ALA A 48 5.55 26.75 -3.68
C ALA A 48 5.87 28.23 -4.03
N VAL A 49 6.33 28.46 -5.25
CA VAL A 49 6.78 29.77 -5.76
C VAL A 49 5.63 30.73 -6.02
N ASP A 50 4.42 30.19 -6.23
CA ASP A 50 3.22 30.97 -6.49
C ASP A 50 2.59 31.54 -5.20
N LEU A 51 3.11 31.17 -4.03
CA LEU A 51 2.65 31.70 -2.75
C LEU A 51 3.30 33.05 -2.42
N PRO A 52 2.60 33.93 -1.69
CA PRO A 52 3.20 35.11 -1.08
C PRO A 52 4.44 34.76 -0.25
N ASP A 53 5.42 35.67 -0.19
CA ASP A 53 6.70 35.43 0.50
C ASP A 53 6.55 35.11 2.00
N GLU A 54 5.54 35.66 2.68
CA GLU A 54 5.24 35.35 4.08
C GLU A 54 4.71 33.92 4.24
N ASP A 55 3.78 33.50 3.38
CA ASP A 55 3.22 32.14 3.40
C ASP A 55 4.29 31.10 3.05
N ARG A 56 5.18 31.41 2.10
CA ARG A 56 6.33 30.55 1.76
C ARG A 56 7.29 30.42 2.94
N ARG A 57 7.55 31.52 3.67
CA ARG A 57 8.37 31.48 4.88
C ARG A 57 7.71 30.67 5.99
N GLN A 58 6.39 30.78 6.16
CA GLN A 58 5.65 29.98 7.13
C GLN A 58 5.73 28.49 6.78
N LEU A 59 5.49 28.12 5.52
CA LEU A 59 5.56 26.73 5.06
C LEU A 59 6.94 26.10 5.30
N LEU A 60 8.03 26.85 5.06
CA LEU A 60 9.39 26.38 5.35
C LEU A 60 9.63 26.19 6.86
N ARG A 61 9.07 27.04 7.72
CA ARG A 61 9.14 26.88 9.18
C ARG A 61 8.34 25.67 9.64
N ASP A 62 7.15 25.45 9.10
CA ASP A 62 6.30 24.31 9.43
C ASP A 62 7.02 23.00 9.08
N VAL A 63 7.62 22.92 7.88
CA VAL A 63 8.44 21.77 7.49
C VAL A 63 9.63 21.58 8.44
N ALA A 64 10.34 22.65 8.82
CA ALA A 64 11.44 22.55 9.78
C ALA A 64 10.99 22.06 11.16
N GLN A 65 9.82 22.53 11.62
CA GLN A 65 9.21 22.10 12.87
C GLN A 65 8.82 20.61 12.81
N ASP A 66 8.16 20.16 11.74
CA ASP A 66 7.79 18.76 11.54
C ASP A 66 9.02 17.83 11.53
N ILE A 67 10.12 18.27 10.92
CA ILE A 67 11.40 17.54 10.94
C ILE A 67 11.95 17.45 12.36
N SER A 68 11.97 18.56 13.09
CA SER A 68 12.45 18.57 14.49
C SER A 68 11.57 17.73 15.43
N ALA A 69 10.29 17.57 15.09
CA ALA A 69 9.32 16.77 15.84
C ALA A 69 9.34 15.28 15.45
N GLY A 70 10.19 14.86 14.51
CA GLY A 70 10.28 13.45 14.08
C GLY A 70 9.10 12.97 13.24
N VAL A 71 8.34 13.88 12.62
CA VAL A 71 7.15 13.52 11.81
C VAL A 71 7.52 12.59 10.63
N TYR A 72 8.73 12.74 10.10
CA TYR A 72 9.27 11.98 8.97
C TYR A 72 10.15 10.79 9.39
N ASP A 73 10.30 10.54 10.69
CA ASP A 73 11.10 9.42 11.20
C ASP A 73 10.52 8.08 10.76
N TRP A 74 11.35 7.03 10.89
CA TRP A 74 10.88 5.67 10.66
C TRP A 74 9.69 5.34 11.57
N ALA A 75 8.66 4.73 11.00
CA ALA A 75 7.35 4.51 11.63
C ALA A 75 6.60 5.77 12.11
N GLY A 76 7.10 6.97 11.79
CA GLY A 76 6.42 8.24 12.02
C GLY A 76 5.19 8.42 11.11
N PRO A 77 4.30 9.39 11.41
CA PRO A 77 3.05 9.58 10.68
C PRO A 77 3.23 9.79 9.17
N ALA A 78 4.26 10.54 8.74
CA ALA A 78 4.52 10.76 7.33
C ALA A 78 5.06 9.50 6.64
N CYS A 79 5.86 8.68 7.35
CA CYS A 79 6.35 7.40 6.86
C CYS A 79 5.19 6.44 6.59
N VAL A 80 4.29 6.24 7.57
CA VAL A 80 3.12 5.36 7.40
C VAL A 80 2.24 5.80 6.22
N LYS A 81 1.99 7.10 6.07
CA LYS A 81 1.22 7.62 4.93
C LYS A 81 1.95 7.44 3.60
N ALA A 82 3.27 7.64 3.56
CA ALA A 82 4.05 7.47 2.34
C ALA A 82 4.03 6.03 1.84
N LEU A 83 4.07 5.05 2.74
CA LEU A 83 4.00 3.63 2.41
C LEU A 83 2.68 3.19 1.78
N GLN A 84 1.61 3.98 1.96
CA GLN A 84 0.33 3.77 1.28
C GLN A 84 0.31 4.32 -0.15
N THR A 85 1.38 4.98 -0.60
CA THR A 85 1.49 5.53 -1.95
C THR A 85 2.46 4.74 -2.80
N PRO A 86 2.23 4.61 -4.12
CA PRO A 86 3.17 3.90 -4.98
C PRO A 86 4.59 4.49 -4.93
N THR A 87 4.70 5.81 -4.87
CA THR A 87 6.02 6.48 -4.81
C THR A 87 6.76 6.20 -3.51
N GLY A 88 6.08 6.25 -2.37
CA GLY A 88 6.72 5.95 -1.09
C GLY A 88 7.12 4.48 -1.01
N LEU A 89 6.28 3.58 -1.51
CA LEU A 89 6.56 2.16 -1.51
C LEU A 89 7.69 1.78 -2.47
N SER A 90 7.70 2.30 -3.70
CA SER A 90 8.79 2.06 -4.65
C SER A 90 10.12 2.59 -4.12
N LYS A 91 10.11 3.73 -3.43
CA LYS A 91 11.33 4.25 -2.82
C LYS A 91 11.83 3.37 -1.69
N LEU A 92 10.93 2.82 -0.86
CA LEU A 92 11.33 1.88 0.19
C LEU A 92 11.97 0.63 -0.43
N LEU A 93 11.37 0.07 -1.49
CA LEU A 93 11.94 -1.06 -2.22
C LEU A 93 13.33 -0.75 -2.79
N ALA A 94 13.53 0.43 -3.37
CA ALA A 94 14.82 0.87 -3.88
C ALA A 94 15.88 0.95 -2.78
N VAL A 95 15.51 1.41 -1.58
CA VAL A 95 16.42 1.48 -0.43
C VAL A 95 16.75 0.08 0.09
N LEU A 96 15.74 -0.78 0.25
CA LEU A 96 15.90 -2.13 0.81
C LEU A 96 16.70 -3.08 -0.08
N LEU A 97 16.55 -2.93 -1.40
CA LEU A 97 17.14 -3.83 -2.39
C LEU A 97 18.36 -3.21 -3.08
N ALA A 98 18.86 -2.08 -2.56
CA ALA A 98 20.04 -1.40 -3.10
C ALA A 98 21.27 -2.32 -3.11
N ASP A 99 21.42 -3.17 -2.08
CA ASP A 99 22.47 -4.18 -1.96
C ASP A 99 22.40 -5.28 -3.04
N GLN A 100 21.22 -5.48 -3.63
CA GLN A 100 20.93 -6.40 -4.72
C GLN A 100 20.96 -5.72 -6.10
N GLY A 101 21.41 -4.47 -6.16
CA GLY A 101 21.54 -3.69 -7.40
C GLY A 101 20.23 -3.10 -7.92
N VAL A 102 19.20 -3.00 -7.08
CA VAL A 102 17.92 -2.37 -7.45
C VAL A 102 18.06 -0.85 -7.38
N THR A 103 17.76 -0.19 -8.49
CA THR A 103 17.68 1.27 -8.59
C THR A 103 16.24 1.75 -8.37
N ASP A 104 16.04 3.07 -8.21
CA ASP A 104 14.70 3.65 -8.12
C ASP A 104 13.80 3.28 -9.33
N ALA A 105 14.37 3.16 -10.53
CA ALA A 105 13.65 2.75 -11.73
C ALA A 105 13.21 1.28 -11.65
N ILE A 106 14.13 0.38 -11.28
CA ILE A 106 13.83 -1.06 -11.15
C ILE A 106 12.81 -1.29 -10.03
N ALA A 107 12.93 -0.59 -8.91
CA ALA A 107 11.99 -0.70 -7.80
C ALA A 107 10.57 -0.29 -8.21
N ARG A 108 10.45 0.72 -9.08
CA ARG A 108 9.17 1.13 -9.65
C ARG A 108 8.61 0.06 -10.59
N GLU A 109 9.43 -0.53 -11.46
CA GLU A 109 9.00 -1.63 -12.32
C GLU A 109 8.53 -2.85 -11.53
N ILE A 110 9.24 -3.20 -10.46
CA ILE A 110 8.84 -4.25 -9.51
C ILE A 110 7.45 -3.94 -8.94
N LEU A 111 7.25 -2.71 -8.48
CA LEU A 111 6.00 -2.30 -7.88
C LEU A 111 4.84 -2.28 -8.90
N ASP A 112 5.06 -1.73 -10.10
CA ASP A 112 4.06 -1.65 -11.16
C ASP A 112 3.63 -3.04 -11.63
N LYS A 113 4.57 -3.98 -11.72
CA LYS A 113 4.26 -5.40 -11.99
C LYS A 113 3.42 -5.99 -10.86
N TRP A 114 3.80 -5.76 -9.59
CA TRP A 114 3.05 -6.27 -8.45
C TRP A 114 1.62 -5.72 -8.41
N LEU A 115 1.43 -4.40 -8.57
CA LEU A 115 0.09 -3.79 -8.67
C LEU A 115 -0.70 -4.34 -9.84
N SER A 116 -0.08 -4.54 -11.01
CA SER A 116 -0.77 -5.12 -12.17
C SER A 116 -1.25 -6.53 -11.90
N GLU A 117 -0.46 -7.35 -11.20
CA GLU A 117 -0.88 -8.69 -10.77
C GLU A 117 -2.05 -8.61 -9.76
N VAL A 118 -2.00 -7.70 -8.78
CA VAL A 118 -3.10 -7.47 -7.82
C VAL A 118 -4.38 -7.02 -8.54
N ILE A 119 -4.29 -6.04 -9.45
CA ILE A 119 -5.43 -5.53 -10.21
C ILE A 119 -6.02 -6.62 -11.09
N ALA A 120 -5.18 -7.44 -11.74
CA ALA A 120 -5.65 -8.57 -12.53
C ALA A 120 -6.44 -9.59 -11.68
N VAL A 121 -6.05 -9.80 -10.42
CA VAL A 121 -6.79 -10.63 -9.46
C VAL A 121 -8.14 -10.00 -9.12
N VAL A 122 -8.15 -8.71 -8.78
CA VAL A 122 -9.39 -7.99 -8.41
C VAL A 122 -10.36 -7.89 -9.58
N LEU A 123 -9.88 -7.67 -10.81
CA LEU A 123 -10.73 -7.62 -12.01
C LEU A 123 -11.24 -9.02 -12.43
N ARG A 124 -10.58 -10.09 -11.99
CA ARG A 124 -11.00 -11.48 -12.22
C ARG A 124 -11.95 -12.02 -11.14
N ASN A 125 -12.47 -11.19 -10.24
CA ASN A 125 -13.37 -11.60 -9.14
C ASN A 125 -14.72 -12.22 -9.58
N ASP A 126 -14.99 -12.30 -10.89
CA ASP A 126 -16.10 -13.07 -11.44
C ASP A 126 -15.79 -14.58 -11.56
N TYR A 127 -14.56 -15.03 -11.24
CA TYR A 127 -14.14 -16.43 -11.32
C TYR A 127 -14.17 -17.19 -9.99
N ASP A 128 -14.24 -18.52 -10.09
CA ASP A 128 -14.40 -19.50 -9.01
C ASP A 128 -13.33 -19.31 -7.89
N PRO A 129 -13.69 -19.33 -6.58
CA PRO A 129 -12.78 -19.04 -5.47
C PRO A 129 -11.51 -19.90 -5.40
N LYS A 130 -11.52 -21.06 -6.07
CA LYS A 130 -10.39 -22.00 -6.12
C LYS A 130 -9.24 -21.50 -6.99
N ASP A 131 -9.53 -20.69 -8.01
CA ASP A 131 -8.52 -20.13 -8.92
C ASP A 131 -7.89 -18.84 -8.36
N LEU A 132 -8.56 -18.21 -7.38
CA LEU A 132 -8.10 -17.01 -6.69
C LEU A 132 -7.10 -17.31 -5.56
N ALA A 133 -7.23 -18.45 -4.88
CA ALA A 133 -6.40 -18.79 -3.72
C ALA A 133 -4.87 -18.82 -4.02
N PRO A 134 -4.38 -19.41 -5.14
CA PRO A 134 -2.95 -19.41 -5.47
C PRO A 134 -2.42 -18.01 -5.76
N LEU A 135 -3.26 -17.15 -6.35
CA LEU A 135 -2.91 -15.77 -6.69
C LEU A 135 -2.85 -14.89 -5.43
N LEU A 136 -3.82 -15.03 -4.52
CA LEU A 136 -3.81 -14.35 -3.23
C LEU A 136 -2.58 -14.74 -2.40
N MET A 137 -2.25 -16.04 -2.34
CA MET A 137 -1.04 -16.51 -1.67
C MET A 137 0.24 -15.94 -2.30
N LYS A 138 0.31 -15.84 -3.63
CA LYS A 138 1.45 -15.22 -4.34
C LYS A 138 1.60 -13.74 -4.00
N LEU A 139 0.50 -13.07 -3.70
CA LEU A 139 0.47 -11.65 -3.31
C LEU A 139 0.69 -11.44 -1.80
N GLY A 140 0.91 -12.51 -1.01
CA GLY A 140 1.02 -12.42 0.45
C GLY A 140 -0.32 -12.23 1.16
N LEU A 141 -1.45 -12.32 0.43
CA LEU A 141 -2.78 -12.16 0.98
C LEU A 141 -3.36 -13.50 1.46
N PRO A 142 -4.13 -13.51 2.56
CA PRO A 142 -4.89 -14.69 2.96
C PRO A 142 -5.80 -15.19 1.82
N PRO A 143 -5.98 -16.51 1.65
CA PRO A 143 -6.82 -17.05 0.59
C PRO A 143 -8.30 -16.67 0.74
N ASP A 144 -8.74 -16.27 1.94
CA ASP A 144 -10.06 -15.75 2.28
C ASP A 144 -10.14 -14.21 2.25
N PHE A 145 -9.13 -13.50 1.73
CA PHE A 145 -9.08 -12.04 1.77
C PHE A 145 -10.27 -11.38 1.07
N LEU A 146 -10.66 -11.86 -0.11
CA LEU A 146 -11.73 -11.27 -0.91
C LEU A 146 -13.13 -11.66 -0.43
N SER A 147 -13.29 -12.78 0.28
CA SER A 147 -14.59 -13.22 0.80
C SER A 147 -15.10 -12.32 1.94
N LYS A 148 -14.20 -11.61 2.64
CA LYS A 148 -14.55 -10.61 3.67
C LYS A 148 -15.17 -9.33 3.13
N PHE A 149 -14.94 -9.02 1.85
CA PHE A 149 -15.50 -7.86 1.15
C PHE A 149 -16.75 -8.21 0.33
N SER A 150 -17.05 -9.50 0.18
CA SER A 150 -18.33 -9.95 -0.37
C SER A 150 -19.41 -9.64 0.65
N ALA A 151 -19.94 -8.42 0.56
CA ALA A 151 -21.02 -7.95 1.40
C ALA A 151 -22.13 -9.01 1.41
N THR A 152 -22.52 -9.39 2.61
CA THR A 152 -23.74 -10.15 2.87
C THR A 152 -24.88 -9.36 2.22
N ARG A 153 -25.27 -9.76 1.02
CA ARG A 153 -26.47 -9.23 0.37
C ARG A 153 -27.62 -9.57 1.31
N PRO A 154 -28.32 -8.59 1.91
CA PRO A 154 -29.46 -8.91 2.75
C PRO A 154 -30.45 -9.66 1.87
N SER A 155 -30.70 -10.92 2.19
CA SER A 155 -31.74 -11.69 1.52
C SER A 155 -33.07 -11.08 1.96
N GLU A 156 -33.70 -10.29 1.08
CA GLU A 156 -35.09 -9.87 1.26
C GLU A 156 -35.97 -11.12 1.25
N LYS A 157 -36.25 -11.65 2.44
CA LYS A 157 -37.31 -12.64 2.63
C LYS A 157 -38.65 -11.92 2.62
N THR A 158 -39.18 -11.64 1.44
CA THR A 158 -40.62 -11.39 1.31
C THR A 158 -41.31 -12.73 1.15
N SER A 159 -41.56 -13.39 2.28
CA SER A 159 -42.45 -14.55 2.35
C SER A 159 -43.88 -14.06 2.10
N THR A 160 -44.38 -14.26 0.88
CA THR A 160 -45.80 -14.12 0.57
C THR A 160 -46.51 -15.38 1.07
N THR A 161 -47.06 -15.32 2.28
CA THR A 161 -47.96 -16.36 2.79
C THR A 161 -49.35 -16.10 2.22
N SER A 162 -49.78 -16.89 1.24
CA SER A 162 -51.18 -16.95 0.80
C SER A 162 -52.03 -17.56 1.93
N PRO A 163 -53.13 -16.91 2.37
CA PRO A 163 -54.12 -17.58 3.20
C PRO A 163 -55.17 -18.21 2.28
N ASP A 164 -55.14 -19.53 2.22
CA ASP A 164 -56.20 -20.31 1.58
C ASP A 164 -57.28 -20.65 2.61
N SER A 165 -58.54 -20.37 2.24
CA SER A 165 -59.74 -21.11 2.65
C SER A 165 -60.23 -21.06 4.13
N VAL A 166 -61.35 -20.36 4.36
CA VAL A 166 -62.24 -20.59 5.53
C VAL A 166 -63.59 -21.12 5.01
N PRO A 167 -64.17 -22.19 5.60
CA PRO A 167 -65.36 -22.86 5.08
C PRO A 167 -66.66 -22.17 5.49
N ALA A 168 -67.70 -22.44 4.71
CA ALA A 168 -69.06 -21.96 4.88
C ALA A 168 -69.73 -22.49 6.17
N SER A 169 -70.51 -21.62 6.81
CA SER A 169 -71.74 -21.95 7.57
C SER A 169 -72.63 -20.72 7.63
#